data_AF-A0A914T684-F1
#
_entry.id   AF-A0A914T684-F1
#
_cell.length_a   1.000
_cell.length_b   1.000
_cell.length_c   1.000
_cell.angle_alpha   90.00
_cell.angle_beta   90.00
_cell.angle_gamma   90.00
#
_symmetry.space_group_name_H-M   'P 1'
#
loop_
_entity.id
_entity.type
_entity.pdbx_description
1 polymer ?
#
loop_
_entity_poly.entity_id
_entity_poly.type
_entity_poly.pdbx_seq_one_letter_code
_entity_poly.pdbx_strand_id
1 'polypeptide(L)'
;MAIGIFICTQGGMLVMEWLIVYGTTWGLLIAVFCETMVISFCYGIKQFCKDIKEMLGFSPGIYWRTCWAVAGPCFLLLFQSLDYINFTKKKEIHLWM
;
A
#
# COMPACT_ATOMS: atom_id res chain seq x y z
N MET A 1 16.83 -11.79 -17.81
CA MET A 1 16.85 -11.33 -19.22
C MET A 1 15.65 -11.84 -20.03
N ALA A 2 15.29 -13.14 -19.96
CA ALA A 2 14.15 -13.69 -20.70
C ALA A 2 12.79 -12.98 -20.42
N ILE A 3 12.51 -12.63 -19.16
CA ILE A 3 11.27 -11.93 -18.76
C ILE A 3 11.16 -10.55 -19.43
N GLY A 4 12.28 -9.82 -19.54
CA GLY A 4 12.31 -8.51 -20.20
C GLY A 4 12.08 -8.59 -21.72
N ILE A 5 12.56 -9.65 -22.37
CA ILE A 5 12.32 -9.88 -23.81
C ILE A 5 10.83 -10.16 -24.06
N PHE A 6 10.17 -10.91 -23.18
CA PHE A 6 8.73 -11.19 -23.25
C PHE A 6 7.89 -9.90 -23.19
N ILE A 7 8.30 -8.96 -22.36
CA ILE A 7 7.66 -7.64 -22.16
C ILE A 7 7.88 -6.69 -23.36
N CYS A 8 8.97 -6.86 -24.11
CA CYS A 8 9.29 -6.01 -25.27
C CYS A 8 8.65 -6.50 -26.60
N THR A 9 7.82 -7.54 -26.57
CA THR A 9 7.10 -8.01 -27.77
C THR A 9 5.92 -7.10 -28.12
N GLN A 10 5.37 -7.24 -29.33
CA GLN A 10 4.24 -6.41 -29.80
C GLN A 10 2.98 -6.53 -28.91
N GLY A 11 2.82 -7.66 -28.21
CA GLY A 11 1.76 -7.88 -27.20
C GLY A 11 2.21 -7.62 -25.75
N GLY A 12 3.46 -7.22 -25.54
CA GLY A 12 4.05 -7.07 -24.21
C GLY A 12 3.48 -5.91 -23.39
N MET A 13 3.01 -4.83 -24.04
CA MET A 13 2.30 -3.74 -23.35
C MET A 13 1.05 -4.23 -22.63
N LEU A 14 0.29 -5.15 -23.23
CA LEU A 14 -0.89 -5.72 -22.58
C LEU A 14 -0.46 -6.49 -21.33
N VAL A 15 0.49 -7.42 -21.47
CA VAL A 15 1.01 -8.22 -20.35
C VAL A 15 1.52 -7.35 -19.21
N MET A 16 2.18 -6.23 -19.53
CA MET A 16 2.64 -5.25 -18.53
C MET A 16 1.49 -4.56 -17.82
N GLU A 17 0.45 -4.15 -18.53
CA GLU A 17 -0.73 -3.53 -17.93
C GLU A 17 -1.40 -4.48 -16.92
N TRP A 18 -1.60 -5.75 -17.31
CA TRP A 18 -2.12 -6.77 -16.39
C TRP A 18 -1.23 -6.96 -15.17
N LEU A 19 0.09 -7.02 -15.36
CA LEU A 19 1.04 -7.23 -14.27
C LEU A 19 1.06 -6.05 -13.29
N ILE A 20 0.98 -4.81 -13.79
CA ILE A 20 0.96 -3.61 -12.95
C ILE A 20 -0.36 -3.49 -12.20
N VAL A 21 -1.50 -3.66 -12.88
CA VAL A 21 -2.84 -3.48 -12.29
C VAL A 21 -3.16 -4.60 -11.28
N TYR A 22 -2.85 -5.85 -11.59
CA TYR A 22 -3.19 -6.98 -10.72
C TYR A 22 -2.07 -7.34 -9.74
N GLY A 23 -0.81 -7.16 -10.13
CA GLY A 23 0.34 -7.48 -9.28
C GLY A 23 0.63 -6.37 -8.28
N THR A 24 0.95 -5.18 -8.78
CA THR A 24 1.48 -4.09 -7.94
C THR A 24 0.39 -3.39 -7.15
N THR A 25 -0.72 -2.99 -7.77
CA THR A 25 -1.72 -2.14 -7.10
C THR A 25 -2.31 -2.82 -5.86
N TRP A 26 -2.80 -4.05 -5.99
CA TRP A 26 -3.40 -4.79 -4.87
C TRP A 26 -2.35 -5.34 -3.90
N GLY A 27 -1.23 -5.86 -4.42
CA GLY A 27 -0.17 -6.44 -3.60
C GLY A 27 0.51 -5.40 -2.71
N LEU A 28 0.81 -4.22 -3.25
CA LEU A 28 1.50 -3.16 -2.51
C LEU A 28 0.62 -2.57 -1.39
N LEU A 29 -0.69 -2.39 -1.64
CA LEU A 29 -1.62 -1.87 -0.63
C LEU A 29 -1.70 -2.81 0.58
N ILE A 30 -1.79 -4.13 0.34
CA ILE A 30 -1.82 -5.14 1.41
C ILE A 30 -0.48 -5.20 2.15
N ALA A 31 0.65 -5.10 1.43
CA ALA A 31 1.98 -5.12 2.03
C ALA A 31 2.18 -3.95 3.00
N VAL A 32 1.90 -2.73 2.56
CA VAL A 32 2.06 -1.51 3.37
C VAL A 32 1.06 -1.49 4.54
N PHE A 33 -0.15 -2.02 4.34
CA PHE A 33 -1.10 -2.21 5.44
C PHE A 33 -0.53 -3.15 6.51
N CYS A 34 0.07 -4.26 6.12
CA CYS A 34 0.70 -5.19 7.05
C CYS A 34 1.88 -4.53 7.80
N GLU A 35 2.76 -3.82 7.09
CA GLU A 35 3.89 -3.12 7.69
C GLU A 35 3.45 -2.08 8.73
N THR A 36 2.45 -1.27 8.39
CA THR A 36 1.92 -0.24 9.31
C THR A 36 1.19 -0.86 10.52
N MET A 37 0.50 -1.98 10.34
CA MET A 37 -0.10 -2.76 11.43
C MET A 37 0.98 -3.32 12.36
N VAL A 38 2.07 -3.88 11.82
CA VAL A 38 3.20 -4.41 12.58
C VAL A 38 3.90 -3.30 13.36
N ILE A 39 4.13 -2.13 12.76
CA ILE A 39 4.74 -0.99 13.46
C ILE A 39 3.82 -0.50 14.60
N SER A 40 2.52 -0.41 14.35
CA SER A 40 1.56 0.14 15.31
C SER A 40 1.29 -0.81 16.49
N PHE A 41 1.13 -2.11 16.23
CA PHE A 41 0.76 -3.12 17.23
C PHE A 41 1.95 -3.91 17.80
N CYS A 42 2.92 -4.34 16.97
CA CYS A 42 4.05 -5.15 17.44
C CYS A 42 5.23 -4.31 17.92
N TYR A 43 5.66 -3.30 17.15
CA TYR A 43 6.84 -2.49 17.50
C TYR A 43 6.53 -1.46 18.61
N GLY A 44 5.31 -0.92 18.58
CA GLY A 44 4.81 0.01 19.59
C GLY A 44 5.34 1.43 19.39
N ILE A 45 4.44 2.39 19.46
CA ILE A 45 4.74 3.80 19.11
C ILE A 45 5.78 4.44 20.05
N LYS A 46 6.03 3.87 21.24
CA LYS A 46 7.02 4.41 22.20
C LYS A 46 8.44 4.20 21.67
N GLN A 47 8.71 2.99 21.17
CA GLN A 47 10.00 2.62 20.63
C GLN A 47 10.26 3.37 19.31
N PHE A 48 9.25 3.43 18.44
CA PHE A 48 9.32 4.19 17.20
C PHE A 48 9.70 5.68 17.41
N CYS A 49 9.09 6.36 18.38
CA CYS A 49 9.47 7.73 18.69
C CYS A 49 10.87 7.88 19.28
N LYS A 50 11.36 6.87 20.01
CA LYS A 50 12.74 6.86 20.51
C LYS A 50 13.72 6.77 19.34
N ASP A 51 13.48 5.88 18.40
CA ASP A 51 14.34 5.69 17.24
C ASP A 51 14.35 6.94 16.33
N ILE A 52 13.17 7.55 16.11
CA ILE A 52 13.09 8.82 15.36
C ILE A 52 13.87 9.93 16.07
N LYS A 53 13.83 10.00 17.41
CA LYS A 53 14.59 10.99 18.18
C LYS A 53 16.09 10.76 18.06
N GLU A 54 16.55 9.52 18.03
CA GLU A 54 17.97 9.19 17.81
C GLU A 54 18.42 9.53 16.38
N MET A 55 17.55 9.38 15.37
CA MET A 55 17.87 9.72 13.99
C MET A 55 17.85 11.22 13.67
N LEU A 56 16.88 11.96 14.21
CA LEU A 56 16.65 13.36 13.86
C LEU A 56 17.09 14.35 14.96
N GLY A 57 17.45 13.87 16.15
CA GLY A 57 17.86 14.70 17.29
C GLY A 57 16.72 15.43 18.02
N PHE A 58 15.50 15.43 17.47
CA PHE A 58 14.30 15.99 18.10
C PHE A 58 13.20 14.94 18.27
N SER A 59 12.41 15.05 19.35
CA SER A 59 11.29 14.13 19.57
C SER A 59 10.07 14.61 18.79
N PRO A 60 9.45 13.78 17.93
CA PRO A 60 8.15 14.11 17.35
C PRO A 60 7.11 14.26 18.47
N GLY A 61 6.26 15.28 18.36
CA GLY A 61 5.21 15.57 19.33
C GLY A 61 4.14 14.47 19.41
N ILE A 62 3.35 14.49 20.49
CA ILE A 62 2.30 13.48 20.75
C ILE A 62 1.24 13.45 19.64
N TYR A 63 0.95 14.61 19.02
CA TYR A 63 0.04 14.70 17.87
C TYR A 63 0.51 13.84 16.69
N TRP A 64 1.79 13.95 16.33
CA TRP A 64 2.39 13.13 15.28
C TRP A 64 2.39 11.66 15.66
N ARG A 65 2.69 11.37 16.90
CA ARG A 65 2.72 10.00 17.41
C ARG A 65 1.38 9.26 17.24
N THR A 66 0.27 9.90 17.60
CA THR A 66 -1.07 9.31 17.47
C THR A 66 -1.53 9.27 16.02
N CYS A 67 -1.19 10.29 15.22
CA CYS A 67 -1.48 10.33 13.79
C CYS A 67 -0.88 9.10 13.08
N TRP A 68 0.38 8.78 13.32
CA TRP A 68 1.03 7.66 12.62
C TRP A 68 0.52 6.29 13.06
N ALA A 69 0.07 6.16 14.30
CA ALA A 69 -0.39 4.88 14.84
C ALA A 69 -1.85 4.55 14.52
N VAL A 70 -2.70 5.56 14.34
CA VAL A 70 -4.13 5.35 14.12
C VAL A 70 -4.58 5.90 12.77
N ALA A 71 -4.13 7.10 12.38
CA ALA A 71 -4.51 7.68 11.10
C ALA A 71 -3.87 6.92 9.93
N GLY A 72 -2.63 6.44 10.08
CA GLY A 72 -1.95 5.61 9.07
C GLY A 72 -2.74 4.36 8.66
N PRO A 73 -3.00 3.40 9.59
CA PRO A 73 -3.76 2.20 9.26
C PRO A 73 -5.21 2.51 8.87
N CYS A 74 -5.85 3.52 9.46
CA CYS A 74 -7.22 3.89 9.12
C CYS A 74 -7.32 4.46 7.69
N PHE A 75 -6.39 5.32 7.29
CA PHE A 75 -6.36 5.88 5.94
C PHE A 75 -6.09 4.80 4.88
N LEU A 76 -5.17 3.87 5.16
CA LEU A 76 -4.88 2.74 4.26
C LEU A 76 -6.09 1.81 4.10
N LEU A 77 -6.81 1.50 5.19
CA LEU A 77 -8.03 0.69 5.14
C LEU A 77 -9.15 1.36 4.33
N LEU A 78 -9.32 2.68 4.48
CA LEU A 78 -10.30 3.44 3.69
C LEU A 78 -9.94 3.42 2.20
N PHE A 79 -8.68 3.65 1.86
CA PHE A 79 -8.25 3.61 0.46
C PHE A 79 -8.44 2.23 -0.16
N GLN A 80 -8.03 1.18 0.55
CA GLN A 80 -8.16 -0.19 0.05
C GLN A 80 -9.63 -0.64 -0.10
N SER A 81 -10.50 -0.26 0.82
CA SER A 81 -11.93 -0.58 0.73
C SER A 81 -12.63 0.17 -0.42
N LEU A 82 -12.27 1.43 -0.66
CA LEU A 82 -12.76 2.18 -1.82
C LEU A 82 -12.28 1.58 -3.15
N ASP A 83 -11.02 1.20 -3.24
CA ASP A 83 -10.46 0.54 -4.43
C ASP A 83 -11.18 -0.79 -4.72
N TYR A 84 -11.53 -1.55 -3.67
CA TYR A 84 -12.29 -2.80 -3.79
C TYR A 84 -13.70 -2.61 -4.34
N ILE A 85 -14.40 -1.57 -3.87
CA ILE A 85 -15.74 -1.23 -4.35
C ILE A 85 -15.66 -0.80 -5.83
N ASN A 86 -14.67 0.02 -6.18
CA ASN A 86 -14.45 0.47 -7.56
C ASN A 86 -14.11 -0.69 -8.49
N PHE A 87 -13.30 -1.65 -8.03
CA PHE A 87 -12.97 -2.85 -8.80
C PHE A 87 -14.22 -3.74 -9.03
N THR A 88 -15.07 -3.89 -8.00
CA THR A 88 -16.33 -4.66 -8.11
C THR A 88 -17.30 -4.01 -9.09
N LYS A 89 -17.47 -2.69 -9.01
CA LYS A 89 -18.27 -1.89 -9.96
C LYS A 89 -17.78 -2.03 -11.40
N LYS A 90 -16.46 -1.93 -11.61
CA LYS A 90 -15.85 -2.03 -12.95
C LYS A 90 -16.06 -3.41 -13.57
N LYS A 91 -16.03 -4.47 -12.75
CA LYS A 91 -16.29 -5.85 -13.19
C LYS A 91 -17.74 -6.05 -13.64
N GLU A 92 -18.72 -5.49 -12.92
CA GLU A 92 -20.13 -5.56 -13.35
C GLU A 92 -20.37 -4.86 -14.69
N ILE A 93 -19.88 -3.63 -14.88
CA ILE A 93 -20.16 -2.84 -16.10
C ILE A 93 -19.60 -3.50 -17.36
N HIS A 94 -18.44 -4.18 -17.27
CA HIS A 94 -17.86 -4.95 -18.38
C HIS A 94 -18.58 -6.28 -18.68
N LEU A 95 -19.43 -6.79 -17.77
CA LEU A 95 -20.23 -8.01 -17.98
C LEU A 95 -21.58 -7.73 -18.64
N TRP A 96 -22.02 -6.47 -18.67
CA TRP A 96 -23.27 -6.01 -19.31
C TRP A 96 -23.06 -5.32 -20.67
N MET A 97 -21.84 -5.35 -21.21
CA MET A 97 -21.41 -4.83 -22.52
C MET A 97 -20.77 -5.93 -23.34
#